data_AF-A0A8E0VGZ4-F1
#
_entry.id   AF-A0A8E0VGZ4-F1
#
_cell.length_a   1.000
_cell.length_b   1.000
_cell.length_c   1.000
_cell.angle_alpha   90.00
_cell.angle_beta   90.00
_cell.angle_gamma   90.00
#
_symmetry.space_group_name_H-M   'P 1'
#
loop_
_entity.id
_entity.type
_entity.pdbx_description
1 polymer ?
#
loop_
_entity_poly.entity_id
_entity_poly.type
_entity_poly.pdbx_seq_one_letter_code
_entity_poly.pdbx_strand_id
1 'polypeptide(L)'
;MSSPTSIDAFCIPSHPRYVVRRPYPELRYDPELLVGYDVERASWGYLVNRAACFQRQSFPRELSRLAPAVRIFCRFADQTVFIGTDIIECACCSRLIKECGNLIPGTHTETNRASCPDNCSCSCGAAARFPDGDKHQHHCNRGWPAGTGAGRTGGPFPCPGRVVLCLWRVLMSEISLFEYSLETVVLRLLKETVPRFSGAQLHTWFAGNGISERWRTVDYFVYRSLVNLRLISCIDLVGRTSEFARIFGIEFYHVLSRGSQYRVESLLGRTARAANFLLPSPSVAQRARQRAPEAIPLNLEPDSSLFVDGPVAVLDFQSLYPSVIIAYNYCYSTVLGRLTSLGRGEGNSFDLGCLSHWVPAGVIEVNLHT
;
A
#
# COMPACT_ATOMS: atom_id res chain seq x y z
N MET A 1 27.14 -7.37 25.89
CA MET A 1 27.32 -5.93 26.19
C MET A 1 27.52 -5.23 24.86
N SER A 2 26.46 -4.68 24.28
CA SER A 2 26.53 -3.87 23.06
C SER A 2 27.24 -2.56 23.36
N SER A 3 28.19 -2.16 22.51
CA SER A 3 28.87 -0.86 22.54
C SER A 3 27.87 0.29 22.69
N PRO A 4 28.21 1.37 23.43
CA PRO A 4 27.33 2.52 23.56
C PRO A 4 27.15 3.17 22.18
N THR A 5 25.94 3.09 21.63
CA THR A 5 25.56 3.86 20.45
C THR A 5 25.66 5.35 20.81
N SER A 6 26.61 6.06 20.22
CA SER A 6 26.69 7.51 20.34
C SER A 6 25.46 8.13 19.67
N ILE A 7 24.62 8.81 20.46
CA ILE A 7 23.41 9.48 19.96
C ILE A 7 23.70 10.97 19.85
N ASP A 8 23.61 11.51 18.63
CA ASP A 8 23.69 12.95 18.40
C ASP A 8 22.37 13.61 18.82
N ALA A 9 22.39 14.29 19.96
CA ALA A 9 21.24 15.03 20.47
C ALA A 9 21.21 16.46 19.91
N PHE A 10 20.13 16.81 19.20
CA PHE A 10 19.90 18.16 18.69
C PHE A 10 18.86 18.89 19.54
N CYS A 11 19.28 19.89 20.31
CA CYS A 11 18.37 20.77 21.04
C CYS A 11 17.79 21.84 20.10
N ILE A 12 16.48 21.79 19.87
CA ILE A 12 15.77 22.77 19.05
C ILE A 12 15.04 23.76 19.97
N PRO A 13 15.24 25.07 19.86
CA PRO A 13 14.50 26.05 20.66
C PRO A 13 13.00 26.04 20.32
N SER A 14 12.17 26.23 21.35
CA SER A 14 10.70 26.05 21.38
C SER A 14 9.88 27.01 20.51
N HIS A 15 10.50 27.81 19.65
CA HIS A 15 9.75 28.70 18.79
C HIS A 15 8.97 27.88 17.73
N PRO A 16 7.67 28.13 17.52
CA PRO A 16 6.85 27.43 16.53
C PRO A 16 7.38 27.59 15.09
N ARG A 17 8.24 28.60 14.87
CA ARG A 17 8.96 28.82 13.62
C ARG A 17 10.16 27.90 13.38
N TYR A 18 10.70 27.23 14.41
CA TYR A 18 11.96 26.44 14.30
C TYR A 18 11.77 24.93 14.37
N VAL A 19 10.67 24.45 14.97
CA VAL A 19 10.36 23.01 15.10
C VAL A 19 10.26 22.29 13.74
N VAL A 20 10.15 23.04 12.63
CA VAL A 20 9.93 22.48 11.29
C VAL A 20 10.70 23.28 10.19
N ARG A 21 11.67 24.15 10.54
CA ARG A 21 12.35 25.03 9.55
C ARG A 21 13.63 24.47 8.95
N ARG A 22 14.27 23.50 9.61
CA ARG A 22 15.32 22.72 8.94
C ARG A 22 14.63 21.60 8.17
N PRO A 23 15.11 21.25 6.96
CA PRO A 23 14.78 19.94 6.42
C PRO A 23 15.16 18.95 7.51
N TYR A 24 14.14 18.23 8.00
CA TYR A 24 14.29 17.05 8.84
C TYR A 24 15.56 16.28 8.41
N PRO A 25 16.45 15.82 9.31
CA PRO A 25 17.64 15.06 8.90
C PRO A 25 17.32 13.90 7.96
N GLU A 26 16.09 13.39 7.98
CA GLU A 26 15.49 12.47 7.03
C GLU A 26 15.62 12.93 5.56
N LEU A 27 15.55 14.23 5.24
CA LEU A 27 15.83 14.75 3.90
C LEU A 27 17.32 14.72 3.53
N ARG A 28 18.24 14.62 4.49
CA ARG A 28 19.68 14.40 4.19
C ARG A 28 19.99 12.93 3.90
N TYR A 29 19.27 12.02 4.54
CA TYR A 29 19.46 10.57 4.38
C TYR A 29 18.57 9.93 3.30
N ASP A 30 17.54 10.64 2.83
CA ASP A 30 16.56 10.20 1.81
C ASP A 30 16.02 8.76 1.98
N PRO A 31 15.39 8.43 3.13
CA PRO A 31 14.96 7.06 3.43
C PRO A 31 13.85 6.55 2.51
N GLU A 32 14.01 5.33 2.01
CA GLU A 32 12.98 4.69 1.18
C GLU A 32 11.75 4.27 1.99
N LEU A 33 11.99 3.81 3.22
CA LEU A 33 10.98 3.29 4.15
C LEU A 33 10.88 4.20 5.38
N LEU A 34 9.67 4.65 5.69
CA LEU A 34 9.35 5.34 6.93
C LEU A 34 8.59 4.37 7.83
N VAL A 35 9.23 3.90 8.89
CA VAL A 35 8.64 2.88 9.77
C VAL A 35 8.36 3.46 11.15
N GLY A 36 7.25 3.03 11.75
CA GLY A 36 6.94 3.28 13.14
C GLY A 36 6.06 2.15 13.69
N TYR A 37 6.10 1.94 15.01
CA TYR A 37 5.26 0.91 15.62
C TYR A 37 3.78 1.19 15.35
N ASP A 38 3.30 2.35 15.80
CA ASP A 38 1.99 2.91 15.51
C ASP A 38 2.16 4.26 14.81
N VAL A 39 1.97 4.25 13.49
CA VAL A 39 2.12 5.41 12.62
C VAL A 39 0.84 6.23 12.58
N GLU A 40 -0.32 5.62 12.83
CA GLU A 40 -1.64 6.23 12.65
C GLU A 40 -1.99 7.18 13.79
N ARG A 41 -1.82 6.70 15.03
CA ARG A 41 -2.18 7.46 16.24
C ARG A 41 -0.99 8.16 16.87
N ALA A 42 0.19 7.60 16.70
CA ALA A 42 1.45 8.12 17.23
C ALA A 42 2.44 8.44 16.11
N SER A 43 3.70 8.76 16.48
CA SER A 43 4.82 8.95 15.54
C SER A 43 4.47 9.89 14.37
N TRP A 44 4.51 9.40 13.13
CA TRP A 44 4.34 10.20 11.92
C TRP A 44 2.93 10.80 11.76
N GLY A 45 1.87 10.06 12.06
CA GLY A 45 0.50 10.56 11.98
C GLY A 45 0.27 11.72 12.94
N TYR A 46 0.81 11.61 14.15
CA TYR A 46 0.80 12.70 15.13
C TYR A 46 1.56 13.93 14.64
N LEU A 47 2.75 13.75 14.03
CA LEU A 47 3.52 14.86 13.46
C LEU A 47 2.76 15.58 12.33
N VAL A 48 2.10 14.83 11.45
CA VAL A 48 1.29 15.39 10.37
C VAL A 48 0.10 16.18 10.91
N ASN A 49 -0.64 15.60 11.87
CA ASN A 49 -1.76 16.29 12.50
C ASN A 49 -1.30 17.57 13.22
N ARG A 50 -0.17 17.52 13.92
CA ARG A 50 0.39 18.68 14.61
C ARG A 50 0.87 19.76 13.65
N ALA A 51 1.49 19.39 12.53
CA ALA A 51 1.88 20.34 11.48
C ALA A 51 0.66 21.05 10.87
N ALA A 52 -0.46 20.34 10.70
CA ALA A 52 -1.71 20.92 10.24
C ALA A 52 -2.25 21.98 11.23
N CYS A 53 -2.19 21.72 12.54
CA CYS A 53 -2.54 22.73 13.56
C CYS A 53 -1.64 23.98 13.51
N PHE A 54 -0.39 23.84 13.09
CA PHE A 54 0.54 24.97 12.87
C PHE A 54 0.44 25.59 11.46
N GLN A 55 -0.68 25.39 10.76
CA GLN A 55 -0.94 25.92 9.41
C GLN A 55 0.05 25.45 8.33
N ARG A 56 0.76 24.33 8.54
CA ARG A 56 1.63 23.68 7.53
C ARG A 56 0.91 22.53 6.86
N GLN A 57 -0.10 22.82 6.05
CA GLN A 57 -0.89 21.80 5.36
C GLN A 57 -0.08 21.04 4.28
N SER A 58 1.01 21.62 3.77
CA SER A 58 1.92 20.99 2.80
C SER A 58 2.89 19.97 3.40
N PHE A 59 2.86 19.75 4.73
CA PHE A 59 3.88 18.95 5.42
C PHE A 59 4.02 17.49 4.89
N PRO A 60 2.96 16.72 4.60
CA PRO A 60 3.11 15.40 3.99
C PRO A 60 3.80 15.42 2.63
N ARG A 61 3.61 16.50 1.84
CA ARG A 61 4.28 16.69 0.55
C ARG A 61 5.75 17.07 0.74
N GLU A 62 6.07 17.84 1.77
CA GLU A 62 7.46 18.15 2.14
C GLU A 62 8.24 16.91 2.58
N LEU A 63 7.56 15.93 3.19
CA LEU A 63 8.16 14.64 3.55
C LEU A 63 8.32 13.72 2.32
N SER A 64 7.50 13.89 1.29
CA SER A 64 7.54 13.10 0.06
C SER A 64 8.78 13.40 -0.79
N ARG A 65 9.08 12.55 -1.78
CA ARG A 65 10.15 12.81 -2.77
C ARG A 65 9.74 13.79 -3.88
N LEU A 66 8.56 14.40 -3.77
CA LEU A 66 8.06 15.32 -4.79
C LEU A 66 8.55 16.73 -4.56
N ALA A 67 8.69 17.47 -5.67
CA ALA A 67 9.04 18.87 -5.61
C ALA A 67 8.03 19.65 -4.73
N PRO A 68 8.53 20.57 -3.88
CA PRO A 68 7.67 21.43 -3.07
C PRO A 68 6.73 22.23 -3.98
N ALA A 69 5.55 22.57 -3.47
CA ALA A 69 4.56 23.35 -4.23
C ALA A 69 5.19 24.67 -4.71
N VAL A 70 5.21 24.89 -6.04
CA VAL A 70 5.69 26.12 -6.63
C VAL A 70 4.64 27.20 -6.40
N ARG A 71 5.05 28.33 -5.81
CA ARG A 71 4.22 29.54 -5.76
C ARG A 71 4.32 30.23 -7.11
N ILE A 72 3.26 30.19 -7.92
CA ILE A 72 3.18 31.01 -9.13
C ILE A 72 2.32 32.22 -8.78
N PHE A 73 2.93 33.41 -8.89
CA PHE A 73 2.23 34.67 -8.67
C PHE A 73 1.41 34.99 -9.92
N CYS A 74 0.07 34.94 -9.82
CA CYS A 74 -0.79 35.34 -10.92
C CYS A 74 -0.99 36.86 -10.84
N ARG A 75 -0.27 37.62 -11.69
CA ARG A 75 -0.38 39.10 -11.73
C ARG A 75 -1.79 39.61 -12.01
N PHE A 76 -2.66 38.80 -12.62
CA PHE A 76 -3.98 39.24 -13.08
C PHE A 76 -5.05 39.25 -11.97
N ALA A 77 -4.89 38.41 -10.94
CA ALA A 77 -5.82 38.32 -9.81
C ALA A 77 -5.32 39.06 -8.57
N ASP A 78 -4.12 39.66 -8.63
CA ASP A 78 -3.35 40.18 -7.48
C ASP A 78 -3.34 39.20 -6.28
N GLN A 79 -3.31 37.90 -6.61
CA GLN A 79 -3.40 36.80 -5.67
C GLN A 79 -2.32 35.75 -5.97
N THR A 80 -1.74 35.22 -4.89
CA THR A 80 -0.80 34.09 -4.99
C THR A 80 -1.60 32.81 -5.16
N VAL A 81 -1.45 32.16 -6.32
CA VAL A 81 -2.10 30.86 -6.58
C VAL A 81 -1.16 29.75 -6.11
N PHE A 82 -1.65 28.92 -5.18
CA PHE A 82 -0.91 27.76 -4.71
C PHE A 82 -1.09 26.60 -5.68
N ILE A 83 -0.05 26.29 -6.46
CA ILE A 83 -0.05 25.06 -7.27
C ILE A 83 0.32 23.90 -6.35
N GLY A 84 -0.66 23.43 -5.60
CA GLY A 84 -0.49 22.30 -4.71
C GLY A 84 -1.73 21.79 -4.01
N THR A 85 -2.86 22.50 -4.08
CA THR A 85 -4.13 22.04 -3.52
C THR A 85 -5.26 21.94 -4.53
N ASP A 86 -5.15 22.61 -5.69
CA ASP A 86 -6.20 22.58 -6.70
C ASP A 86 -5.58 22.34 -8.08
N ILE A 87 -6.20 21.43 -8.83
CA ILE A 87 -5.89 21.22 -10.25
C ILE A 87 -6.07 22.57 -10.94
N ILE A 88 -5.02 23.04 -11.59
CA ILE A 88 -5.11 24.27 -12.36
C ILE A 88 -5.99 23.99 -13.58
N GLU A 89 -7.22 24.51 -13.56
CA GLU A 89 -8.11 24.53 -14.74
C GLU A 89 -7.66 25.58 -15.78
N CYS A 90 -6.52 26.23 -15.60
CA CYS A 90 -5.96 27.10 -16.62
C CYS A 90 -5.18 26.28 -17.65
N ALA A 91 -5.69 26.25 -18.88
CA ALA A 91 -5.03 25.63 -20.05
C ALA A 91 -3.59 26.15 -20.27
N CYS A 92 -3.27 27.37 -19.83
CA CYS A 92 -1.92 27.94 -19.91
C CYS A 92 -0.95 27.26 -18.93
N CYS A 93 -1.35 27.06 -17.67
CA CYS A 93 -0.49 26.41 -16.68
C CYS A 93 -0.30 24.91 -16.93
N SER A 94 -1.30 24.23 -17.50
CA SER A 94 -1.18 22.83 -17.96
C SER A 94 -0.11 22.68 -19.05
N ARG A 95 0.01 23.68 -19.94
CA ARG A 95 1.01 23.73 -21.01
C ARG A 95 2.43 23.90 -20.44
N LEU A 96 2.60 24.82 -19.49
CA LEU A 96 3.87 25.02 -18.77
C LEU A 96 4.30 23.79 -17.97
N ILE A 97 3.37 23.08 -17.33
CA ILE A 97 3.69 21.83 -16.62
C ILE A 97 4.16 20.73 -17.58
N LYS A 98 3.57 20.63 -18.78
CA LYS A 98 4.06 19.72 -19.83
C LYS A 98 5.44 20.10 -20.33
N GLU A 99 5.73 21.39 -20.48
CA GLU A 99 7.06 21.88 -20.87
C GLU A 99 8.11 21.61 -19.79
N CYS A 100 7.79 21.85 -18.51
CA CYS A 100 8.65 21.50 -17.38
C CYS A 100 8.89 19.99 -17.25
N GLY A 101 7.88 19.16 -17.60
CA GLY A 101 7.99 17.71 -17.60
C GLY A 101 8.94 17.13 -18.66
N ASN A 102 9.30 17.94 -19.66
CA ASN A 102 10.22 17.55 -20.74
C ASN A 102 11.67 18.03 -20.49
N LEU A 103 11.96 18.63 -19.33
CA LEU A 103 13.29 19.12 -19.00
C LEU A 103 14.23 17.96 -18.61
N ILE A 104 15.47 18.03 -19.09
CA ILE A 104 16.54 17.05 -18.87
C ILE A 104 17.56 17.66 -17.89
N PRO A 105 18.32 16.87 -17.10
CA PRO A 105 19.35 17.43 -16.23
C PRO A 105 20.36 18.30 -17.01
N GLY A 106 20.51 19.57 -16.61
CA GLY A 106 21.40 20.55 -17.26
C GLY A 106 20.69 21.67 -18.04
N THR A 107 19.36 21.61 -18.18
CA THR A 107 18.61 22.70 -18.84
C THR A 107 18.51 23.93 -17.93
N HIS A 108 19.12 25.05 -18.32
CA HIS A 108 18.97 26.34 -17.64
C HIS A 108 17.84 27.15 -18.28
N THR A 109 16.67 27.18 -17.65
CA THR A 109 15.56 28.08 -18.05
C THR A 109 15.27 29.06 -16.92
N GLU A 110 15.12 30.35 -17.25
CA GLU A 110 14.63 31.38 -16.34
C GLU A 110 13.13 31.16 -16.06
N THR A 111 12.79 30.28 -15.11
CA THR A 111 11.40 29.91 -14.77
C THR A 111 10.58 31.03 -14.11
N ASN A 112 11.09 32.26 -14.05
CA ASN A 112 10.46 33.40 -13.38
C ASN A 112 9.72 34.36 -14.34
N ARG A 113 9.65 34.06 -15.64
CA ARG A 113 8.97 34.91 -16.64
C ARG A 113 8.05 34.10 -17.55
N ALA A 114 7.00 33.53 -16.99
CA ALA A 114 5.85 33.09 -17.80
C ALA A 114 4.75 34.15 -17.70
N SER A 115 4.59 34.96 -18.73
CA SER A 115 3.45 35.88 -18.89
C SER A 115 2.35 35.18 -19.68
N CYS A 116 1.14 35.07 -19.12
CA CYS A 116 -0.05 34.70 -19.89
C CYS A 116 -0.35 35.81 -20.93
N PRO A 117 -0.77 35.46 -22.16
CA PRO A 117 -1.29 36.45 -23.11
C PRO A 117 -2.62 37.03 -22.62
N ASP A 118 -2.85 38.32 -22.91
CA ASP A 118 -3.84 39.23 -22.29
C ASP A 118 -5.34 38.86 -22.45
N ASN A 119 -5.68 37.70 -23.01
CA ASN A 119 -7.06 37.35 -23.35
C ASN A 119 -7.53 35.98 -22.81
N CYS A 120 -7.18 35.68 -21.55
CA CYS A 120 -7.64 34.47 -20.87
C CYS A 120 -8.99 34.71 -20.18
N SER A 121 -10.06 34.10 -20.70
CA SER A 121 -11.41 34.14 -20.13
C SER A 121 -11.60 33.10 -19.02
N CYS A 122 -10.81 33.17 -17.93
CA CYS A 122 -10.97 32.27 -16.79
C CYS A 122 -11.81 32.90 -15.66
N SER A 123 -12.76 32.13 -15.14
CA SER A 123 -13.65 32.49 -14.04
C SER A 123 -12.99 32.25 -12.66
N CYS A 124 -11.76 32.74 -12.47
CA CYS A 124 -11.04 32.63 -11.19
C CYS A 124 -11.49 33.64 -10.11
N GLY A 125 -12.71 34.20 -10.24
CA GLY A 125 -13.20 35.30 -9.39
C GLY A 125 -14.43 35.03 -8.51
N ALA A 126 -15.03 33.83 -8.53
CA ALA A 126 -16.26 33.60 -7.76
C ALA A 126 -16.36 32.18 -7.18
N ALA A 127 -15.80 31.96 -5.99
CA ALA A 127 -16.05 30.75 -5.21
C ALA A 127 -16.35 31.10 -3.75
N ALA A 128 -17.54 31.67 -3.53
CA ALA A 128 -18.20 31.69 -2.23
C ALA A 128 -19.72 31.60 -2.45
N ARG A 129 -20.21 30.38 -2.74
CA ARG A 129 -21.58 29.89 -2.50
C ARG A 129 -21.72 28.47 -3.05
N PHE A 130 -21.85 27.51 -2.16
CA PHE A 130 -22.34 26.17 -2.49
C PHE A 130 -23.87 26.23 -2.70
N PRO A 131 -24.41 25.60 -3.75
CA PRO A 131 -25.75 25.05 -3.72
C PRO A 131 -25.70 23.55 -3.47
N ASP A 132 -26.59 23.09 -2.60
CA ASP A 132 -26.93 21.70 -2.35
C ASP A 132 -27.47 21.00 -3.61
N GLY A 133 -27.11 19.73 -3.76
CA GLY A 133 -27.82 18.78 -4.64
C GLY A 133 -27.25 18.60 -6.04
N ASP A 134 -26.45 17.55 -6.27
CA ASP A 134 -26.84 16.47 -7.18
C ASP A 134 -25.84 15.30 -7.18
N LYS A 135 -26.39 14.08 -7.08
CA LYS A 135 -25.66 12.82 -7.08
C LYS A 135 -25.50 12.31 -8.51
N HIS A 136 -24.51 12.81 -9.24
CA HIS A 136 -24.00 12.14 -10.44
C HIS A 136 -22.46 12.11 -10.41
N GLN A 137 -21.92 11.01 -9.90
CA GLN A 137 -20.48 10.74 -9.82
C GLN A 137 -19.91 10.46 -11.21
N HIS A 138 -19.38 11.50 -11.85
CA HIS A 138 -18.41 11.32 -12.92
C HIS A 138 -17.07 10.84 -12.32
N HIS A 139 -16.65 9.64 -12.74
CA HIS A 139 -15.40 8.99 -12.38
C HIS A 139 -14.19 9.68 -13.02
N CYS A 140 -13.84 10.89 -12.58
CA CYS A 140 -12.59 11.55 -12.96
C CYS A 140 -12.31 12.78 -12.09
N ASN A 141 -12.01 12.58 -10.79
CA ASN A 141 -11.22 13.54 -10.02
C ASN A 141 -10.80 12.94 -8.67
N ARG A 142 -9.53 12.52 -8.54
CA ARG A 142 -8.89 12.42 -7.22
C ARG A 142 -7.87 13.56 -7.16
N GLY A 143 -8.32 14.72 -6.68
CA GLY A 143 -7.46 15.84 -6.34
C GLY A 143 -6.42 15.46 -5.27
N TRP A 144 -5.47 16.35 -5.04
CA TRP A 144 -4.49 16.25 -3.96
C TRP A 144 -5.08 16.90 -2.70
N PRO A 145 -5.03 16.28 -1.50
CA PRO A 145 -4.51 14.94 -1.22
C PRO A 145 -5.40 13.87 -1.84
N ALA A 146 -4.80 12.75 -2.27
CA ALA A 146 -5.56 11.55 -2.56
C ALA A 146 -6.56 11.34 -1.42
N GLY A 147 -7.85 11.17 -1.75
CA GLY A 147 -8.96 11.21 -0.79
C GLY A 147 -8.76 10.33 0.45
N THR A 148 -9.65 10.48 1.42
CA THR A 148 -9.62 9.97 2.82
C THR A 148 -9.34 8.47 3.06
N GLY A 149 -8.99 7.68 2.04
CA GLY A 149 -8.50 6.31 2.17
C GLY A 149 -7.01 6.21 1.86
N ALA A 150 -6.18 6.47 2.87
CA ALA A 150 -4.76 6.11 2.98
C ALA A 150 -3.81 6.66 1.89
N GLY A 151 -2.60 7.05 2.30
CA GLY A 151 -1.49 7.09 1.35
C GLY A 151 -1.43 5.74 0.62
N ARG A 152 -1.04 5.72 -0.66
CA ARG A 152 -0.91 4.48 -1.46
C ARG A 152 -0.09 3.37 -0.77
N THR A 153 0.57 3.68 0.34
CA THR A 153 1.41 2.84 1.19
C THR A 153 0.80 2.52 2.57
N GLY A 154 -0.52 2.61 2.77
CA GLY A 154 -1.18 2.09 4.00
C GLY A 154 -0.97 2.90 5.27
N GLY A 155 -0.13 3.93 5.21
CA GLY A 155 0.02 4.94 6.25
C GLY A 155 -1.16 5.94 6.28
N PRO A 156 -1.30 6.68 7.39
CA PRO A 156 -2.40 7.62 7.62
C PRO A 156 -2.37 8.85 6.70
N PHE A 157 -1.25 9.11 6.02
CA PHE A 157 -1.08 10.24 5.10
C PHE A 157 -0.38 9.81 3.81
N PRO A 158 -0.61 10.52 2.69
CA PRO A 158 0.10 10.28 1.44
C PRO A 158 1.54 10.80 1.51
N CYS A 159 2.50 9.93 1.23
CA CYS A 159 3.92 10.28 1.09
C CYS A 159 4.50 9.67 -0.19
N PRO A 160 4.22 10.24 -1.39
CA PRO A 160 4.70 9.68 -2.64
C PRO A 160 6.23 9.57 -2.70
N GLY A 161 6.71 8.47 -3.28
CA GLY A 161 8.14 8.18 -3.39
C GLY A 161 8.77 7.58 -2.12
N ARG A 162 8.01 7.44 -1.03
CA ARG A 162 8.43 6.71 0.19
C ARG A 162 7.35 5.73 0.62
N VAL A 163 7.74 4.62 1.24
CA VAL A 163 6.80 3.64 1.78
C VAL A 163 6.67 3.84 3.29
N VAL A 164 5.47 4.21 3.73
CA VAL A 164 5.18 4.38 5.16
C VAL A 164 4.62 3.07 5.72
N LEU A 165 5.32 2.41 6.63
CA LEU A 165 4.91 1.12 7.20
C LEU A 165 4.49 1.25 8.66
N CYS A 166 3.25 0.82 8.94
CA CYS A 166 2.73 0.65 10.30
C CYS A 166 3.07 -0.74 10.80
N LEU A 167 4.08 -0.86 11.69
CA LEU A 167 4.68 -2.14 12.03
C LEU A 167 3.71 -3.07 12.77
N TRP A 168 2.86 -2.56 13.67
CA TRP A 168 1.90 -3.41 14.38
C TRP A 168 0.90 -4.10 13.43
N ARG A 169 0.50 -3.43 12.33
CA ARG A 169 -0.39 -4.01 11.30
C ARG A 169 0.28 -5.10 10.51
N VAL A 170 1.56 -4.90 10.17
CA VAL A 170 2.36 -5.93 9.51
C VAL A 170 2.54 -7.13 10.44
N LEU A 171 2.80 -6.90 11.72
CA LEU A 171 2.95 -7.98 12.70
C LEU A 171 1.66 -8.78 12.90
N MET A 172 0.48 -8.15 12.84
CA MET A 172 -0.80 -8.88 12.89
C MET A 172 -0.97 -9.93 11.79
N SER A 173 -0.41 -9.69 10.60
CA SER A 173 -0.45 -10.71 9.53
C SER A 173 0.59 -11.82 9.69
N GLU A 174 1.60 -11.62 10.54
CA GLU A 174 2.74 -12.52 10.66
C GLU A 174 2.66 -13.42 11.90
N ILE A 175 2.12 -12.90 13.00
CA ILE A 175 2.06 -13.60 14.28
C ILE A 175 0.66 -13.49 14.88
N SER A 176 0.14 -14.61 15.38
CA SER A 176 -1.12 -14.65 16.12
C SER A 176 -0.86 -14.36 17.61
N LEU A 177 -1.24 -13.15 18.04
CA LEU A 177 -1.18 -12.71 19.44
C LEU A 177 -2.56 -12.26 19.93
N PHE A 178 -2.77 -12.36 21.25
CA PHE A 178 -3.96 -11.82 21.91
C PHE A 178 -3.93 -10.28 21.97
N GLU A 179 -2.76 -9.70 22.25
CA GLU A 179 -2.54 -8.25 22.28
C GLU A 179 -1.29 -7.90 21.46
N TYR A 180 -1.36 -6.83 20.67
CA TYR A 180 -0.28 -6.34 19.82
C TYR A 180 0.36 -5.06 20.37
N SER A 181 0.46 -4.93 21.70
CA SER A 181 1.29 -3.90 22.31
C SER A 181 2.77 -4.18 22.02
N LEU A 182 3.59 -3.13 21.96
CA LEU A 182 5.02 -3.27 21.66
C LEU A 182 5.66 -4.23 22.66
N GLU A 183 5.27 -4.13 23.92
CA GLU A 183 5.81 -4.96 25.01
C GLU A 183 5.52 -6.45 24.79
N THR A 184 4.29 -6.80 24.44
CA THR A 184 3.89 -8.19 24.18
C THR A 184 4.57 -8.76 22.94
N VAL A 185 4.66 -7.97 21.87
CA VAL A 185 5.36 -8.37 20.64
C VAL A 185 6.84 -8.61 20.89
N VAL A 186 7.51 -7.71 21.63
CA VAL A 186 8.93 -7.83 21.95
C VAL A 186 9.19 -9.05 22.82
N LEU A 187 8.34 -9.29 23.83
CA LEU A 187 8.43 -10.48 24.65
C LEU A 187 8.28 -11.77 23.82
N ARG A 188 7.37 -11.77 22.84
CA ARG A 188 7.16 -12.94 21.99
C ARG A 188 8.33 -13.18 21.03
N LEU A 189 8.76 -12.14 20.30
CA LEU A 189 9.72 -12.25 19.20
C LEU A 189 11.17 -12.18 19.69
N LEU A 190 11.52 -11.17 20.48
CA LEU A 190 12.89 -10.93 20.95
C LEU A 190 13.20 -11.62 22.28
N LYS A 191 12.19 -12.19 22.97
CA LYS A 191 12.33 -12.81 24.31
C LYS A 191 12.86 -11.87 25.39
N GLU A 192 12.61 -10.57 25.22
CA GLU A 192 13.05 -9.53 26.15
C GLU A 192 11.83 -8.86 26.81
N THR A 193 11.98 -8.43 28.06
CA THR A 193 10.98 -7.62 28.75
C THR A 193 11.30 -6.13 28.58
N VAL A 194 10.29 -5.34 28.22
CA VAL A 194 10.43 -3.90 28.01
C VAL A 194 9.57 -3.15 29.04
N PRO A 195 10.11 -2.17 29.77
CA PRO A 195 9.32 -1.37 30.69
C PRO A 195 8.32 -0.50 29.92
N ARG A 196 7.12 -0.34 30.48
CA ARG A 196 6.09 0.57 29.97
C ARG A 196 5.83 1.66 30.99
N PHE A 197 6.13 2.91 30.63
CA PHE A 197 5.86 4.08 31.46
C PHE A 197 4.62 4.82 30.96
N SER A 198 3.89 5.46 31.89
CA SER A 198 2.73 6.27 31.56
C SER A 198 3.15 7.61 30.94
N GLY A 199 2.29 8.20 30.10
CA GLY A 199 2.56 9.51 29.50
C GLY A 199 2.76 10.62 30.53
N ALA A 200 2.05 10.56 31.67
CA ALA A 200 2.20 11.50 32.78
C ALA A 200 3.60 11.41 33.42
N GLN A 201 4.08 10.20 33.67
CA GLN A 201 5.41 9.98 34.23
C GLN A 201 6.53 10.47 33.30
N LEU A 202 6.42 10.15 32.00
CA LEU A 202 7.36 10.63 30.98
C LEU A 202 7.38 12.16 30.87
N HIS A 203 6.21 12.81 31.03
CA HIS A 203 6.10 14.26 31.07
C HIS A 203 6.79 14.85 32.30
N THR A 204 6.58 14.28 33.50
CA THR A 204 7.24 14.74 34.74
C THR A 204 8.76 14.70 34.61
N TRP A 205 9.32 13.59 34.11
CA TRP A 205 10.77 13.46 33.89
C TRP A 205 11.31 14.45 32.84
N PHE A 206 10.52 14.81 31.84
CA PHE A 206 10.93 15.74 30.79
C PHE A 206 10.80 17.22 31.22
N ALA A 207 9.68 17.57 31.86
CA ALA A 207 9.34 18.93 32.27
C ALA A 207 10.03 19.36 33.57
N GLY A 208 10.54 18.40 34.36
CA GLY A 208 11.31 18.68 35.57
C GLY A 208 12.45 19.68 35.33
N ASN A 209 12.68 20.55 36.31
CA ASN A 209 13.70 21.59 36.25
C ASN A 209 15.15 21.03 36.29
N GLY A 210 15.32 19.76 36.64
CA GLY A 210 16.62 19.08 36.60
C GLY A 210 16.92 18.48 35.23
N ILE A 211 18.06 18.86 34.63
CA ILE A 211 18.65 18.17 33.46
C ILE A 211 18.86 16.66 33.75
N SER A 212 19.00 16.29 35.03
CA SER A 212 19.30 14.94 35.53
C SER A 212 18.27 13.85 35.19
N GLU A 213 17.01 14.18 34.88
CA GLU A 213 15.98 13.15 34.58
C GLU A 213 15.50 13.14 33.14
N ARG A 214 15.73 14.21 32.38
CA ARG A 214 15.26 14.35 30.98
C ARG A 214 15.80 13.25 30.07
N TRP A 215 17.03 12.80 30.32
CA TRP A 215 17.66 11.73 29.55
C TRP A 215 16.86 10.43 29.63
N ARG A 216 16.15 10.14 30.72
CA ARG A 216 15.33 8.91 30.86
C ARG A 216 14.19 8.87 29.86
N THR A 217 13.51 10.00 29.66
CA THR A 217 12.44 10.11 28.65
C THR A 217 13.00 9.99 27.24
N VAL A 218 14.16 10.59 26.97
CA VAL A 218 14.83 10.48 25.66
C VAL A 218 15.26 9.04 25.40
N ASP A 219 15.96 8.41 26.35
CA ASP A 219 16.42 7.03 26.29
C ASP A 219 15.26 6.05 26.08
N TYR A 220 14.13 6.25 26.77
CA TYR A 220 12.91 5.47 26.55
C TYR A 220 12.42 5.48 25.09
N PHE A 221 12.35 6.66 24.46
CA PHE A 221 11.91 6.76 23.05
C PHE A 221 12.97 6.30 22.05
N VAL A 222 14.26 6.48 22.36
CA VAL A 222 15.36 5.95 21.55
C VAL A 222 15.33 4.43 21.57
N TYR A 223 15.24 3.83 22.75
CA TYR A 223 15.15 2.39 22.91
C TYR A 223 13.96 1.81 22.13
N ARG A 224 12.76 2.41 22.25
CA ARG A 224 11.58 1.95 21.49
C ARG A 224 11.74 2.10 19.97
N SER A 225 12.43 3.14 19.51
CA SER A 225 12.74 3.32 18.08
C SER A 225 13.72 2.25 17.59
N LEU A 226 14.75 1.92 18.36
CA LEU A 226 15.70 0.86 18.05
C LEU A 226 15.05 -0.52 18.05
N VAL A 227 14.14 -0.77 18.99
CA VAL A 227 13.37 -2.02 19.03
C VAL A 227 12.56 -2.22 17.76
N ASN A 228 11.97 -1.17 17.16
CA ASN A 228 11.27 -1.31 15.88
C ASN A 228 12.20 -1.86 14.78
N LEU A 229 13.45 -1.38 14.71
CA LEU A 229 14.44 -1.88 13.75
C LEU A 229 14.84 -3.32 14.03
N ARG A 230 15.00 -3.68 15.31
CA ARG A 230 15.28 -5.06 15.74
C ARG A 230 14.15 -6.01 15.38
N LEU A 231 12.90 -5.58 15.57
CA LEU A 231 11.72 -6.36 15.19
C LEU A 231 11.67 -6.61 13.68
N ILE A 232 11.88 -5.57 12.86
CA ILE A 232 11.93 -5.68 11.40
C ILE A 232 13.02 -6.66 10.96
N SER A 233 14.18 -6.61 11.60
CA SER A 233 15.31 -7.50 11.31
C SER A 233 15.03 -8.93 11.76
N CYS A 234 14.38 -9.13 12.90
CA CYS A 234 14.04 -10.44 13.45
C CYS A 234 13.06 -11.21 12.55
N ILE A 235 12.09 -10.52 11.93
CA ILE A 235 11.11 -11.15 11.02
C ILE A 235 11.59 -11.17 9.56
N ASP A 236 12.80 -10.66 9.29
CA ASP A 236 13.33 -10.40 7.95
C ASP A 236 12.29 -9.77 7.01
N LEU A 237 11.61 -8.72 7.49
CA LEU A 237 10.48 -8.14 6.76
C LEU A 237 10.92 -7.64 5.38
N VAL A 238 12.02 -6.90 5.35
CA VAL A 238 12.50 -6.22 4.13
C VAL A 238 13.05 -7.25 3.14
N GLY A 239 13.87 -8.22 3.59
CA GLY A 239 14.46 -9.23 2.71
C GLY A 239 13.38 -10.10 2.07
N ARG A 240 12.55 -10.74 2.89
CA ARG A 240 11.45 -11.59 2.43
C ARG A 240 10.45 -10.85 1.53
N THR A 241 10.06 -9.62 1.88
CA THR A 241 9.11 -8.85 1.06
C THR A 241 9.74 -8.45 -0.29
N SER A 242 11.03 -8.13 -0.31
CA SER A 242 11.77 -7.81 -1.54
C SER A 242 11.86 -9.03 -2.46
N GLU A 243 12.16 -10.21 -1.91
CA GLU A 243 12.20 -11.45 -2.70
C GLU A 243 10.82 -11.80 -3.28
N PHE A 244 9.75 -11.67 -2.49
CA PHE A 244 8.41 -11.86 -3.02
C PHE A 244 8.06 -10.84 -4.10
N ALA A 245 8.45 -9.57 -3.96
CA ALA A 245 8.24 -8.56 -4.98
C ALA A 245 8.91 -8.95 -6.32
N ARG A 246 10.15 -9.49 -6.25
CA ARG A 246 10.90 -9.96 -7.41
C ARG A 246 10.27 -11.18 -8.06
N ILE A 247 9.85 -12.16 -7.27
CA ILE A 247 9.19 -13.39 -7.76
C ILE A 247 7.86 -13.04 -8.45
N PHE A 248 6.98 -12.32 -7.76
CA PHE A 248 5.66 -11.97 -8.30
C PHE A 248 5.71 -10.88 -9.37
N GLY A 249 6.79 -10.11 -9.46
CA GLY A 249 6.94 -9.00 -10.39
C GLY A 249 6.01 -7.83 -10.06
N ILE A 250 5.82 -7.54 -8.77
CA ILE A 250 4.94 -6.47 -8.27
C ILE A 250 5.71 -5.50 -7.38
N GLU A 251 5.14 -4.32 -7.12
CA GLU A 251 5.74 -3.32 -6.24
C GLU A 251 5.87 -3.83 -4.80
N PHE A 252 6.96 -3.46 -4.12
CA PHE A 252 7.27 -3.86 -2.73
C PHE A 252 6.07 -3.69 -1.79
N TYR A 253 5.42 -2.53 -1.81
CA TYR A 253 4.29 -2.25 -0.93
C TYR A 253 3.03 -3.08 -1.29
N HIS A 254 2.84 -3.45 -2.57
CA HIS A 254 1.73 -4.28 -2.98
C HIS A 254 1.86 -5.73 -2.50
N VAL A 255 3.08 -6.21 -2.20
CA VAL A 255 3.26 -7.52 -1.55
C VAL A 255 2.55 -7.55 -0.18
N LEU A 256 2.67 -6.47 0.60
CA LEU A 256 2.11 -6.35 1.95
C LEU A 256 0.61 -6.02 1.94
N SER A 257 0.16 -5.23 0.99
CA SER A 257 -1.20 -4.65 1.00
C SER A 257 -2.21 -5.35 0.09
N ARG A 258 -1.76 -6.01 -0.98
CA ARG A 258 -2.65 -6.67 -1.94
C ARG A 258 -2.79 -8.15 -1.62
N GLY A 259 -3.98 -8.67 -1.88
CA GLY A 259 -4.31 -10.08 -1.67
C GLY A 259 -3.64 -11.02 -2.67
N SER A 260 -3.85 -12.32 -2.45
CA SER A 260 -3.30 -13.41 -3.28
C SER A 260 -3.68 -13.31 -4.75
N GLN A 261 -4.90 -12.88 -5.07
CA GLN A 261 -5.37 -12.72 -6.46
C GLN A 261 -4.43 -11.84 -7.29
N TYR A 262 -4.01 -10.68 -6.76
CA TYR A 262 -3.13 -9.75 -7.46
C TYR A 262 -1.77 -10.39 -7.80
N ARG A 263 -1.28 -11.26 -6.91
CA ARG A 263 -0.02 -12.01 -7.10
C ARG A 263 -0.14 -13.02 -8.24
N VAL A 264 -1.25 -13.76 -8.27
CA VAL A 264 -1.55 -14.75 -9.33
C VAL A 264 -1.77 -14.05 -10.67
N GLU A 265 -2.54 -12.96 -10.71
CA GLU A 265 -2.78 -12.20 -11.94
C GLU A 265 -1.49 -11.62 -12.54
N SER A 266 -0.55 -11.13 -11.70
CA SER A 266 0.75 -10.65 -12.17
C SER A 266 1.59 -11.75 -12.83
N LEU A 267 1.59 -12.95 -12.25
CA LEU A 267 2.28 -14.11 -12.84
C LEU A 267 1.58 -14.58 -14.12
N LEU A 268 0.26 -14.80 -14.06
CA LEU A 268 -0.54 -15.29 -15.17
C LEU A 268 -0.49 -14.34 -16.37
N GLY A 269 -0.57 -13.02 -16.13
CA GLY A 269 -0.49 -12.00 -17.18
C GLY A 269 0.86 -12.00 -17.91
N ARG A 270 1.97 -12.20 -17.19
CA ARG A 270 3.31 -12.31 -17.81
C ARG A 270 3.42 -13.58 -18.65
N THR A 271 2.98 -14.73 -18.12
CA THR A 271 3.01 -16.01 -18.83
C THR A 271 2.08 -16.00 -20.05
N ALA A 272 0.86 -15.49 -19.91
CA ALA A 272 -0.11 -15.37 -20.99
C ALA A 272 0.44 -14.48 -22.12
N ARG A 273 1.02 -13.33 -21.79
CA ARG A 273 1.66 -12.44 -22.78
C ARG A 273 2.79 -13.14 -23.53
N ALA A 274 3.65 -13.89 -22.83
CA ALA A 274 4.75 -14.62 -23.46
C ALA A 274 4.26 -15.71 -24.43
N ALA A 275 3.11 -16.32 -24.13
CA ALA A 275 2.47 -17.34 -24.97
C ALA A 275 1.42 -16.77 -25.95
N ASN A 276 1.36 -15.45 -26.15
CA ASN A 276 0.37 -14.77 -27.02
C ASN A 276 -1.11 -15.04 -26.67
N PHE A 277 -1.42 -15.27 -25.39
CA PHE A 277 -2.80 -15.37 -24.91
C PHE A 277 -3.37 -14.00 -24.48
N LEU A 278 -4.69 -13.89 -24.59
CA LEU A 278 -5.47 -12.78 -24.05
C LEU A 278 -6.22 -13.23 -22.80
N LEU A 279 -6.15 -12.45 -21.73
CA LEU A 279 -6.88 -12.72 -20.49
C LEU A 279 -8.24 -12.01 -20.51
N PRO A 280 -9.35 -12.75 -20.33
CA PRO A 280 -10.67 -12.15 -20.23
C PRO A 280 -10.83 -11.41 -18.89
N SER A 281 -11.51 -10.26 -18.93
CA SER A 281 -11.83 -9.45 -17.74
C SER A 281 -13.34 -9.46 -17.50
N PRO A 282 -13.88 -10.46 -16.77
CA PRO A 282 -15.31 -10.58 -16.53
C PRO A 282 -15.84 -9.49 -15.59
N SER A 283 -17.02 -8.99 -15.88
CA SER A 283 -17.75 -8.04 -15.03
C SER A 283 -18.26 -8.68 -13.74
N VAL A 284 -18.61 -7.84 -12.75
CA VAL A 284 -19.21 -8.32 -11.49
C VAL A 284 -20.51 -9.09 -11.74
N ALA A 285 -21.34 -8.63 -12.69
CA ALA A 285 -22.59 -9.30 -13.05
C ALA A 285 -22.35 -10.67 -13.71
N GLN A 286 -21.33 -10.81 -14.57
CA GLN A 286 -20.96 -12.09 -15.17
C GLN A 286 -20.43 -13.08 -14.11
N ARG A 287 -19.59 -12.61 -13.18
CA ARG A 287 -19.11 -13.45 -12.08
C ARG A 287 -20.24 -13.92 -11.16
N ALA A 288 -21.24 -13.08 -10.91
CA ALA A 288 -22.39 -13.46 -10.09
C ALA A 288 -23.28 -14.53 -10.75
N ARG A 289 -23.27 -14.63 -12.09
CA ARG A 289 -24.01 -15.64 -12.85
C ARG A 289 -23.27 -16.97 -12.98
N GLN A 290 -22.00 -17.04 -12.55
CA GLN A 290 -21.23 -18.27 -12.62
C GLN A 290 -21.89 -19.38 -11.81
N ARG A 291 -21.80 -20.63 -12.28
CA ARG A 291 -22.34 -21.78 -11.54
C ARG A 291 -21.63 -21.92 -10.19
N ALA A 292 -22.38 -22.31 -9.17
CA ALA A 292 -21.82 -22.61 -7.86
C ALA A 292 -20.86 -23.82 -7.95
N PRO A 293 -19.81 -23.87 -7.12
CA PRO A 293 -18.96 -25.05 -7.00
C PRO A 293 -19.78 -26.28 -6.59
N GLU A 294 -19.69 -27.36 -7.37
CA GLU A 294 -20.44 -28.60 -7.14
C GLU A 294 -19.62 -29.64 -6.34
N ALA A 295 -18.29 -29.55 -6.36
CA ALA A 295 -17.40 -30.47 -5.68
C ALA A 295 -17.02 -29.97 -4.27
N ILE A 296 -17.10 -30.86 -3.28
CA ILE A 296 -16.71 -30.62 -1.89
C ILE A 296 -15.54 -31.53 -1.50
N PRO A 297 -14.65 -31.09 -0.60
CA PRO A 297 -13.60 -31.95 -0.08
C PRO A 297 -14.21 -33.12 0.72
N LEU A 298 -13.58 -34.29 0.64
CA LEU A 298 -13.95 -35.46 1.43
C LEU A 298 -13.34 -35.33 2.83
N ASN A 299 -14.20 -35.17 3.84
CA ASN A 299 -13.82 -35.27 5.24
C ASN A 299 -14.39 -36.56 5.80
N LEU A 300 -13.52 -37.50 6.16
CA LEU A 300 -13.92 -38.75 6.81
C LEU A 300 -14.32 -38.48 8.26
N GLU A 301 -15.35 -39.18 8.72
CA GLU A 301 -15.77 -39.13 10.13
C GLU A 301 -14.71 -39.83 10.99
N PRO A 302 -14.16 -39.17 12.02
CA PRO A 302 -13.14 -39.76 12.86
C PRO A 302 -13.74 -40.63 13.96
N ASP A 303 -13.13 -41.79 14.20
CA ASP A 303 -13.42 -42.61 15.37
C ASP A 303 -12.90 -41.92 16.64
N SER A 304 -13.83 -41.30 17.37
CA SER A 304 -13.52 -40.49 18.55
C SER A 304 -13.19 -41.38 19.75
N SER A 305 -11.92 -41.73 19.91
CA SER A 305 -11.42 -42.52 21.03
C SER A 305 -9.98 -42.14 21.40
N LEU A 306 -9.53 -42.55 22.58
CA LEU A 306 -8.12 -42.45 22.95
C LEU A 306 -7.38 -43.68 22.42
N PHE A 307 -6.52 -43.49 21.42
CA PHE A 307 -5.69 -44.56 20.87
C PHE A 307 -4.49 -44.85 21.80
N VAL A 308 -4.61 -45.86 22.64
CA VAL A 308 -3.55 -46.32 23.56
C VAL A 308 -2.78 -47.55 23.06
N ASP A 309 -3.35 -48.29 22.10
CA ASP A 309 -2.86 -49.61 21.68
C ASP A 309 -1.65 -49.59 20.74
N GLY A 310 -1.18 -48.41 20.31
CA GLY A 310 0.00 -48.28 19.45
C GLY A 310 0.19 -46.89 18.82
N PRO A 311 1.30 -46.68 18.10
CA PRO A 311 1.57 -45.42 17.41
C PRO A 311 0.62 -45.23 16.21
N VAL A 312 0.16 -43.99 16.02
CA VAL A 312 -0.70 -43.61 14.88
C VAL A 312 0.17 -42.98 13.79
N ALA A 313 0.22 -43.61 12.61
CA ALA A 313 0.90 -43.04 11.45
C ALA A 313 0.02 -41.97 10.78
N VAL A 314 0.57 -40.78 10.58
CA VAL A 314 -0.09 -39.67 9.89
C VAL A 314 0.52 -39.51 8.51
N LEU A 315 -0.28 -39.69 7.46
CA LEU A 315 0.12 -39.56 6.07
C LEU A 315 -0.52 -38.30 5.47
N ASP A 316 0.28 -37.48 4.79
CA ASP A 316 -0.17 -36.25 4.14
C ASP A 316 0.47 -36.11 2.76
N PHE A 317 -0.26 -35.47 1.83
CA PHE A 317 0.22 -35.18 0.48
C PHE A 317 0.99 -33.87 0.46
N GLN A 318 2.20 -33.89 -0.11
CA GLN A 318 2.97 -32.67 -0.32
C GLN A 318 2.36 -31.88 -1.49
N SER A 319 1.74 -30.74 -1.18
CA SER A 319 1.14 -29.83 -2.18
C SER A 319 0.07 -30.51 -3.06
N LEU A 320 -0.97 -31.09 -2.45
CA LEU A 320 -2.03 -31.84 -3.15
C LEU A 320 -2.57 -31.14 -4.41
N TYR A 321 -3.14 -29.94 -4.27
CA TYR A 321 -3.79 -29.26 -5.41
C TYR A 321 -2.82 -28.83 -6.52
N PRO A 322 -1.66 -28.20 -6.24
CA PRO A 322 -0.66 -27.93 -7.27
C PRO A 322 -0.23 -29.18 -8.03
N SER A 323 0.02 -30.30 -7.32
CA SER A 323 0.45 -31.56 -7.94
C SER A 323 -0.63 -32.13 -8.87
N VAL A 324 -1.91 -32.10 -8.46
CA VAL A 324 -3.04 -32.52 -9.32
C VAL A 324 -3.15 -31.64 -10.56
N ILE A 325 -3.04 -30.31 -10.40
CA ILE A 325 -3.13 -29.36 -11.52
C ILE A 325 -2.06 -29.67 -12.58
N ILE A 326 -0.82 -29.96 -12.14
CA ILE A 326 0.29 -30.28 -13.04
C ILE A 326 0.10 -31.67 -13.68
N ALA A 327 -0.20 -32.69 -12.88
CA ALA A 327 -0.29 -34.08 -13.34
C ALA A 327 -1.42 -34.29 -14.37
N TYR A 328 -2.55 -33.61 -14.18
CA TYR A 328 -3.73 -33.74 -15.05
C TYR A 328 -3.90 -32.55 -16.01
N ASN A 329 -2.90 -31.68 -16.12
CA ASN A 329 -2.86 -30.55 -17.05
C ASN A 329 -4.10 -29.63 -16.97
N TYR A 330 -4.50 -29.28 -15.74
CA TYR A 330 -5.63 -28.38 -15.51
C TYR A 330 -5.21 -26.94 -15.75
N CYS A 331 -5.75 -26.33 -16.81
CA CYS A 331 -5.49 -24.94 -17.16
C CYS A 331 -6.70 -24.33 -17.87
N TYR A 332 -6.82 -23.00 -17.82
CA TYR A 332 -7.80 -22.27 -18.63
C TYR A 332 -7.58 -22.46 -20.14
N SER A 333 -6.36 -22.78 -20.56
CA SER A 333 -6.02 -23.02 -21.98
C SER A 333 -6.30 -24.45 -22.45
N THR A 334 -6.57 -25.39 -21.55
CA THR A 334 -6.77 -26.81 -21.87
C THR A 334 -8.22 -27.26 -21.72
N VAL A 335 -9.07 -26.41 -21.13
CA VAL A 335 -10.49 -26.72 -20.91
C VAL A 335 -11.31 -26.54 -22.19
N LEU A 336 -12.01 -27.60 -22.60
CA LEU A 336 -12.91 -27.58 -23.76
C LEU A 336 -14.37 -27.33 -23.37
N GLY A 337 -14.83 -27.85 -22.23
CA GLY A 337 -16.21 -27.72 -21.80
C GLY A 337 -16.69 -28.92 -20.97
N ARG A 338 -17.93 -28.87 -20.48
CA ARG A 338 -18.57 -30.02 -19.82
C ARG A 338 -18.98 -31.04 -20.89
N LEU A 339 -18.80 -32.33 -20.62
CA LEU A 339 -19.20 -33.42 -21.53
C LEU A 339 -20.68 -33.32 -21.95
N THR A 340 -21.56 -32.93 -21.04
CA THR A 340 -23.00 -32.73 -21.31
C THR A 340 -23.28 -31.57 -22.27
N SER A 341 -22.42 -30.56 -22.32
CA SER A 341 -22.50 -29.44 -23.26
C SER A 341 -21.94 -29.83 -24.62
N LEU A 342 -20.85 -30.59 -24.65
CA LEU A 342 -20.19 -31.04 -25.88
C LEU A 342 -21.01 -32.10 -26.62
N GLY A 343 -21.77 -32.93 -25.92
CA GLY A 343 -22.67 -33.93 -26.52
C GLY A 343 -23.88 -33.36 -27.28
N ARG A 344 -24.14 -32.04 -27.22
CA ARG A 344 -25.24 -31.39 -27.94
C ARG A 344 -24.90 -31.04 -29.40
N GLY A 345 -23.75 -31.44 -29.89
CA GLY A 345 -23.27 -31.17 -31.25
C GLY A 345 -22.42 -29.89 -31.36
N GLU A 346 -21.56 -29.89 -32.37
CA GLU A 346 -20.61 -28.81 -32.68
C GLU A 346 -21.34 -27.53 -33.12
N GLY A 347 -20.78 -26.35 -32.80
CA GLY A 347 -21.37 -25.05 -33.16
C GLY A 347 -22.38 -24.46 -32.16
N ASN A 348 -22.77 -25.20 -31.12
CA ASN A 348 -23.62 -24.67 -30.06
C ASN A 348 -22.80 -23.91 -29.00
N SER A 349 -23.26 -22.70 -28.65
CA SER A 349 -22.68 -21.93 -27.55
C SER A 349 -23.08 -22.51 -26.19
N PHE A 350 -22.13 -22.60 -25.26
CA PHE A 350 -22.37 -23.02 -23.88
C PHE A 350 -21.59 -22.14 -22.89
N ASP A 351 -22.07 -22.09 -21.65
CA ASP A 351 -21.41 -21.33 -20.60
C ASP A 351 -20.34 -22.16 -19.90
N LEU A 352 -19.14 -21.59 -19.77
CA LEU A 352 -18.03 -22.15 -19.00
C LEU A 352 -17.53 -21.07 -18.02
N GLY A 353 -17.78 -21.32 -16.73
CA GLY A 353 -17.47 -20.33 -15.70
C GLY A 353 -18.36 -19.09 -15.84
N CYS A 354 -17.74 -17.96 -16.22
CA CYS A 354 -18.41 -16.66 -16.37
C CYS A 354 -18.47 -16.16 -17.82
N LEU A 355 -18.03 -16.99 -18.78
CA LEU A 355 -17.97 -16.66 -20.20
C LEU A 355 -18.75 -17.70 -21.01
N SER A 356 -19.18 -17.29 -22.20
CA SER A 356 -19.81 -18.18 -23.17
C SER A 356 -18.77 -18.58 -24.23
N HIS A 357 -18.71 -19.88 -24.51
CA HIS A 357 -17.76 -20.51 -25.40
C HIS A 357 -18.50 -21.35 -26.45
N TRP A 358 -17.83 -21.67 -27.55
CA TRP A 358 -18.32 -22.62 -28.55
C TRP A 358 -17.12 -23.40 -29.09
N VAL A 359 -17.36 -24.64 -29.52
CA VAL A 359 -16.31 -25.50 -30.08
C VAL A 359 -16.50 -25.61 -31.59
N PRO A 360 -15.44 -25.36 -32.40
CA PRO A 360 -15.47 -25.54 -33.85
C PRO A 360 -15.75 -26.97 -34.28
N ALA A 361 -16.28 -27.12 -35.49
CA ALA A 361 -16.55 -28.43 -36.05
C ALA A 361 -15.26 -29.21 -36.38
N GLY A 362 -15.27 -30.53 -36.16
CA GLY A 362 -14.15 -31.44 -36.40
C GLY A 362 -13.10 -31.49 -35.29
N VAL A 363 -13.33 -30.85 -34.14
CA VAL A 363 -12.40 -30.90 -32.99
C VAL A 363 -12.65 -32.15 -32.13
N ILE A 364 -13.90 -32.61 -32.07
CA ILE A 364 -14.29 -33.77 -31.27
C ILE A 364 -15.11 -34.71 -32.15
N GLU A 365 -14.52 -35.83 -32.54
CA GLU A 365 -15.29 -36.95 -33.09
C GLU A 365 -16.01 -37.64 -31.95
N VAL A 366 -17.26 -37.24 -31.69
CA VAL A 366 -18.09 -37.90 -30.69
C VAL A 366 -18.56 -39.24 -31.27
N ASN A 367 -17.78 -40.30 -31.06
CA ASN A 367 -18.25 -41.67 -31.27
C ASN A 367 -19.30 -42.02 -30.20
N LEU A 368 -20.56 -41.67 -30.45
CA LEU A 368 -21.73 -41.99 -29.61
C LEU A 368 -22.15 -43.48 -29.71
N HIS A 369 -21.19 -44.40 -29.75
CA HIS A 369 -21.44 -45.85 -29.73
C HIS A 369 -20.75 -46.52 -28.54
N THR A 370 -21.26 -46.26 -27.33
CA THR A 370 -21.14 -47.17 -26.17
C THR A 370 -22.25 -46.88 -25.19
#